data_AF-A0A8J3SLF2-F1
#
_entry.id   AF-A0A8J3SLF2-F1
#
_cell.length_a   1.000
_cell.length_b   1.000
_cell.length_c   1.000
_cell.angle_alpha   90.00
_cell.angle_beta   90.00
_cell.angle_gamma   90.00
#
_symmetry.space_group_name_H-M   'P 1'
#
loop_
_entity.id
_entity.type
_entity.pdbx_description
1 polymer ?
#
loop_
_entity_poly.entity_id
_entity_poly.type
_entity_poly.pdbx_seq_one_letter_code
_entity_poly.pdbx_strand_id
1 'polypeptide(L)'
;MTTENMTVTVDPSRFEGLADEDKLNAHPPTRAKLEAIDDPWERYVKACEIANDNYRYGEKVTALRTERDVAFRVLHQVHKVAKMAIAREITPREMARQGKSADRRLLESAMQVANEGSAAVMPEWSRDEAITIARKNHLAMLKCEAVATTAREFRRVLIIEWTGGKYGTSRSNADLARAADISTAALAQIRTGKINAPAAVRKQRRKKDKGDAGTDAGTDAGTAGDDAPVAVSA
;
A
#
# COMPACT_ATOMS: atom_id res chain seq x y z
N MET A 1 -2.65 44.47 21.40
CA MET A 1 -2.69 42.99 21.41
C MET A 1 -1.50 42.49 20.61
N THR A 2 -0.45 42.05 21.29
CA THR A 2 0.75 41.45 20.69
C THR A 2 0.52 39.94 20.58
N THR A 3 0.47 39.42 19.36
CA THR A 3 0.47 37.97 19.09
C THR A 3 1.87 37.44 19.38
N GLU A 4 2.04 36.81 20.54
CA GLU A 4 3.21 35.98 20.82
C GLU A 4 3.18 34.77 19.88
N ASN A 5 4.11 34.75 18.93
CA ASN A 5 4.39 33.55 18.15
C ASN A 5 5.01 32.51 19.10
N MET A 6 4.19 31.61 19.62
CA MET A 6 4.67 30.40 20.30
C MET A 6 5.45 29.55 19.29
N THR A 7 6.76 29.73 19.23
CA THR A 7 7.68 28.78 18.63
C THR A 7 7.64 27.50 19.44
N VAL A 8 6.88 26.51 18.96
CA VAL A 8 6.90 25.15 19.50
C VAL A 8 8.24 24.53 19.10
N THR A 9 9.22 24.58 20.01
CA THR A 9 10.50 23.89 19.87
C THR A 9 10.26 22.40 20.07
N VAL A 10 10.09 21.65 18.99
CA VAL A 10 9.98 20.19 19.06
C VAL A 10 11.39 19.63 19.18
N ASP A 11 11.65 18.90 20.27
CA ASP A 11 12.92 18.20 20.51
C ASP A 11 13.19 17.16 19.40
N PRO A 12 14.25 17.30 18.59
CA PRO A 12 14.60 16.37 17.53
C PRO A 12 14.95 14.96 18.03
N SER A 13 15.42 14.83 19.28
CA SER A 13 15.81 13.55 19.88
C SER A 13 14.63 12.61 20.10
N ARG A 14 13.38 13.13 20.13
CA ARG A 14 12.16 12.31 20.15
C ARG A 14 11.94 11.47 18.89
N PHE A 15 12.73 11.70 17.84
CA PHE A 15 12.60 11.01 16.57
C PHE A 15 13.77 10.05 16.26
N GLU A 16 14.78 9.99 17.13
CA GLU A 16 15.85 8.99 17.03
C GLU A 16 15.28 7.59 17.29
N GLY A 17 15.59 6.64 16.42
CA GLY A 17 15.10 5.25 16.50
C GLY A 17 13.66 5.03 16.00
N LEU A 18 12.99 6.04 15.42
CA LEU A 18 11.68 5.84 14.82
C LEU A 18 11.73 5.18 13.45
N ALA A 19 12.85 5.26 12.73
CA ALA A 19 13.02 4.60 11.43
C ALA A 19 13.22 3.10 11.62
N ASP A 20 12.48 2.30 10.85
CA ASP A 20 12.69 0.87 10.78
C ASP A 20 13.80 0.62 9.74
N GLU A 21 15.04 0.52 10.22
CA GLU A 21 16.23 0.36 9.37
C GLU A 21 16.16 -0.89 8.50
N ASP A 22 15.54 -1.97 8.97
CA ASP A 22 15.33 -3.17 8.16
C ASP A 22 14.44 -2.87 6.94
N LYS A 23 13.39 -2.06 7.12
CA LYS A 23 12.51 -1.62 6.02
C LYS A 23 13.18 -0.61 5.10
N LEU A 24 13.98 0.32 5.62
CA LEU A 24 14.77 1.24 4.79
C LEU A 24 15.77 0.47 3.92
N ASN A 25 16.37 -0.59 4.47
CA ASN A 25 17.34 -1.43 3.77
C ASN A 25 16.72 -2.58 2.98
N ALA A 26 15.39 -2.68 2.91
CA ALA A 26 14.71 -3.69 2.09
C ALA A 26 15.08 -3.60 0.61
N HIS A 27 15.38 -2.40 0.09
CA HIS A 27 15.89 -2.17 -1.25
C HIS A 27 16.92 -1.02 -1.29
N PRO A 28 18.21 -1.31 -1.05
CA PRO A 28 19.27 -0.30 -0.95
C PRO A 28 19.39 0.64 -2.17
N PRO A 29 19.22 0.18 -3.43
CA PRO A 29 19.26 1.09 -4.57
C PRO A 29 18.13 2.12 -4.58
N THR A 30 16.96 1.81 -4.01
CA THR A 30 15.87 2.79 -3.89
C THR A 30 16.17 3.79 -2.79
N ARG A 31 16.70 3.33 -1.65
CA ARG A 31 17.17 4.20 -0.56
C ARG A 31 18.19 5.20 -1.08
N ALA A 32 19.25 4.74 -1.73
CA ALA A 32 20.29 5.60 -2.29
C ALA A 32 19.75 6.64 -3.30
N LYS A 33 18.81 6.24 -4.17
CA LYS A 33 18.15 7.16 -5.11
C LYS A 33 17.33 8.25 -4.42
N LEU A 34 16.66 7.92 -3.31
CA LEU A 34 15.89 8.90 -2.54
C LEU A 34 16.83 9.81 -1.75
N GLU A 35 17.88 9.28 -1.14
CA GLU A 35 18.87 10.07 -0.39
C GLU A 35 19.63 11.07 -1.27
N ALA A 36 19.82 10.75 -2.55
CA ALA A 36 20.46 11.64 -3.52
C ALA A 36 19.63 12.86 -3.96
N ILE A 37 18.35 12.94 -3.57
CA ILE A 37 17.50 14.10 -3.88
C ILE A 37 17.70 15.14 -2.78
N ASP A 38 18.28 16.30 -3.08
CA ASP A 38 18.62 17.31 -2.08
C ASP A 38 17.38 17.94 -1.43
N ASP A 39 16.39 18.35 -2.23
CA ASP A 39 15.17 18.96 -1.70
C ASP A 39 14.31 17.90 -0.96
N PRO A 40 14.07 18.08 0.35
CA PRO A 40 13.20 17.19 1.12
C PRO A 40 11.79 17.07 0.55
N TRP A 41 11.27 18.13 -0.09
CA TRP A 41 9.95 18.11 -0.69
C TRP A 41 9.88 17.24 -1.94
N GLU A 42 10.77 17.46 -2.90
CA GLU A 42 10.93 16.56 -4.06
C GLU A 42 11.18 15.11 -3.63
N ARG A 43 12.02 14.91 -2.60
CA ARG A 43 12.29 13.58 -2.04
C ARG A 43 11.02 12.90 -1.52
N TYR A 44 10.19 13.65 -0.81
CA TYR A 44 8.90 13.17 -0.31
C TYR A 44 7.94 12.79 -1.43
N VAL A 45 7.76 13.68 -2.42
CA VAL A 45 6.91 13.43 -3.59
C VAL A 45 7.40 12.18 -4.33
N LYS A 46 8.71 12.05 -4.53
CA LYS A 46 9.28 10.89 -5.21
C LYS A 46 9.08 9.59 -4.44
N ALA A 47 9.22 9.61 -3.12
CA ALA A 47 8.91 8.46 -2.28
C ALA A 47 7.42 8.06 -2.39
N CYS A 48 6.51 9.01 -2.53
CA CYS A 48 5.08 8.74 -2.73
C CYS A 48 4.82 8.06 -4.08
N GLU A 49 5.38 8.60 -5.17
CA GLU A 49 5.28 8.01 -6.51
C GLU A 49 5.76 6.55 -6.51
N ILE A 50 6.99 6.31 -6.04
CA ILE A 50 7.60 4.97 -6.03
C ILE A 50 6.75 3.99 -5.20
N ALA A 51 6.26 4.43 -4.03
CA ALA A 51 5.43 3.60 -3.16
C ALA A 51 4.08 3.22 -3.79
N ASN A 52 3.50 4.12 -4.58
CA ASN A 52 2.22 3.91 -5.27
C ASN A 52 2.40 3.03 -6.51
N ASP A 53 3.43 3.27 -7.33
CA ASP A 53 3.71 2.50 -8.56
C ASP A 53 4.04 1.04 -8.27
N ASN A 54 4.74 0.79 -7.16
CA ASN A 54 5.14 -0.55 -6.73
C ASN A 54 4.15 -1.17 -5.74
N TYR A 55 2.98 -0.58 -5.57
CA TYR A 55 1.97 -1.12 -4.68
C TYR A 55 1.45 -2.47 -5.16
N ARG A 56 1.05 -3.31 -4.20
CA ARG A 56 0.50 -4.65 -4.41
C ARG A 56 -0.65 -4.73 -5.43
N TYR A 57 -1.32 -3.62 -5.73
CA TYR A 57 -2.42 -3.55 -6.71
C TYR A 57 -2.14 -2.55 -7.85
N GLY A 58 -0.90 -2.09 -8.01
CA GLY A 58 -0.49 -1.33 -9.20
C GLY A 58 -0.62 -2.21 -10.45
N GLU A 59 -0.77 -1.58 -11.62
CA GLU A 59 -0.98 -2.28 -12.89
C GLU A 59 0.12 -3.30 -13.16
N LYS A 60 1.38 -2.88 -13.03
CA LYS A 60 2.56 -3.74 -13.16
C LYS A 60 2.53 -4.95 -12.22
N VAL A 61 2.27 -4.74 -10.93
CA VAL A 61 2.25 -5.83 -9.94
C VAL A 61 1.05 -6.75 -10.15
N THR A 62 -0.06 -6.20 -10.65
CA THR A 62 -1.26 -6.97 -10.99
C THR A 62 -1.02 -7.85 -12.21
N ALA A 63 -0.40 -7.33 -13.28
CA ALA A 63 -0.01 -8.12 -14.44
C ALA A 63 0.93 -9.27 -14.07
N LEU A 64 1.99 -8.97 -13.29
CA LEU A 64 2.93 -9.99 -12.79
C LEU A 64 2.22 -11.07 -11.97
N ARG A 65 1.26 -10.68 -11.10
CA ARG A 65 0.47 -11.62 -10.31
C ARG A 65 -0.40 -12.50 -11.20
N THR A 66 -1.15 -11.90 -12.11
CA THR A 66 -2.07 -12.63 -12.98
C THR A 66 -1.33 -13.68 -13.79
N GLU A 67 -0.21 -13.30 -14.43
CA GLU A 67 0.58 -14.22 -15.25
C GLU A 67 1.24 -15.32 -14.41
N ARG A 68 1.73 -14.99 -13.20
CA ARG A 68 2.23 -15.99 -12.25
C ARG A 68 1.14 -16.97 -11.82
N ASP A 69 -0.06 -16.48 -11.53
CA ASP A 69 -1.18 -17.30 -11.06
C ASP A 69 -1.70 -18.20 -12.21
N VAL A 70 -1.66 -17.74 -13.47
CA VAL A 70 -1.87 -18.59 -14.66
C VAL A 70 -0.80 -19.70 -14.71
N ALA A 71 0.48 -19.36 -14.53
CA ALA A 71 1.56 -20.36 -14.56
C ALA A 71 1.41 -21.41 -13.46
N PHE A 72 1.01 -21.01 -12.24
CA PHE A 72 0.68 -21.95 -11.17
C PHE A 72 -0.48 -22.88 -11.54
N ARG A 73 -1.51 -22.35 -12.21
CA ARG A 73 -2.63 -23.16 -12.72
C ARG A 73 -2.14 -24.15 -13.77
N VAL A 74 -1.27 -23.75 -14.70
CA VAL A 74 -0.77 -24.63 -15.76
C VAL A 74 0.02 -25.78 -15.15
N LEU A 75 0.92 -25.48 -14.20
CA LEU A 75 1.68 -26.50 -13.48
C LEU A 75 0.77 -27.50 -12.75
N HIS A 76 -0.26 -27.03 -12.07
CA HIS A 76 -1.12 -27.90 -11.29
C HIS A 76 -2.18 -28.65 -12.10
N GLN A 77 -2.88 -27.97 -13.00
CA GLN A 77 -4.04 -28.51 -13.70
C GLN A 77 -3.65 -29.27 -14.98
N VAL A 78 -2.64 -28.79 -15.71
CA VAL A 78 -2.15 -29.43 -16.95
C VAL A 78 -1.06 -30.45 -16.64
N HIS A 79 0.01 -30.01 -15.98
CA HIS A 79 1.18 -30.86 -15.70
C HIS A 79 1.09 -31.67 -14.40
N LYS A 80 -0.04 -31.59 -13.68
CA LYS A 80 -0.33 -32.33 -12.44
C LYS A 80 0.74 -32.20 -11.34
N VAL A 81 1.48 -31.09 -11.33
CA VAL A 81 2.50 -30.82 -10.32
C VAL A 81 1.81 -30.51 -8.98
N ALA A 82 2.22 -31.19 -7.93
CA ALA A 82 1.67 -30.98 -6.60
C ALA A 82 1.92 -29.54 -6.11
N LYS A 83 0.92 -28.95 -5.45
CA LYS A 83 0.96 -27.60 -4.87
C LYS A 83 2.23 -27.29 -4.09
N MET A 84 2.67 -28.23 -3.26
CA MET A 84 3.87 -28.09 -2.44
C MET A 84 5.16 -28.17 -3.26
N ALA A 85 5.17 -28.92 -4.36
CA ALA A 85 6.31 -28.97 -5.27
C ALA A 85 6.46 -27.66 -6.04
N ILE A 86 5.35 -27.08 -6.52
CA ILE A 86 5.31 -25.75 -7.14
C ILE A 86 5.91 -24.69 -6.19
N ALA A 87 5.46 -24.66 -4.93
CA ALA A 87 5.98 -23.71 -3.94
C ALA A 87 7.50 -23.88 -3.71
N ARG A 88 7.99 -25.11 -3.60
CA ARG A 88 9.43 -25.39 -3.42
C ARG A 88 10.27 -25.01 -4.64
N GLU A 89 9.70 -25.17 -5.83
CA GLU A 89 10.39 -24.82 -7.06
C GLU A 89 10.47 -23.30 -7.24
N ILE A 90 9.46 -22.53 -6.81
CA ILE A 90 9.36 -21.10 -7.14
C ILE A 90 9.85 -20.18 -6.01
N THR A 91 9.73 -20.58 -4.76
CA THR A 91 10.22 -19.80 -3.62
C THR A 91 11.75 -19.99 -3.45
N PRO A 92 12.55 -18.90 -3.34
CA PRO A 92 13.95 -19.01 -2.95
C PRO A 92 14.12 -19.77 -1.62
N ARG A 93 15.15 -20.62 -1.50
CA ARG A 93 15.40 -21.45 -0.30
C ARG A 93 15.44 -20.66 1.01
N GLU A 94 15.87 -19.40 0.97
CA GLU A 94 15.92 -18.50 2.14
C GLU A 94 14.52 -18.06 2.60
N MET A 95 13.57 -17.82 1.70
CA MET A 95 12.19 -17.50 2.06
C MET A 95 11.38 -18.74 2.49
N ALA A 96 11.71 -19.92 1.96
CA ALA A 96 11.11 -21.19 2.40
C ALA A 96 11.39 -21.50 3.89
N ARG A 97 12.45 -20.91 4.48
CA ARG A 97 12.73 -20.98 5.93
C ARG A 97 11.89 -20.01 6.77
N GLN A 98 11.48 -18.86 6.23
CA GLN A 98 10.82 -17.79 6.99
C GLN A 98 9.28 -17.79 6.94
N GLY A 99 8.62 -18.56 6.06
CA GLY A 99 7.15 -18.49 5.99
C GLY A 99 6.43 -19.61 5.25
N LYS A 100 6.35 -20.82 5.85
CA LYS A 100 5.50 -21.92 5.33
C LYS A 100 4.01 -21.54 5.18
N SER A 101 3.53 -20.54 5.91
CA SER A 101 2.12 -20.12 5.95
C SER A 101 1.75 -19.06 4.91
N ALA A 102 2.68 -18.15 4.56
CA ALA A 102 2.44 -17.10 3.57
C ALA A 102 2.41 -17.67 2.14
N ASP A 103 3.35 -18.57 1.83
CA ASP A 103 3.42 -19.25 0.53
C ASP A 103 2.23 -20.16 0.28
N ARG A 104 1.78 -20.88 1.32
CA ARG A 104 0.58 -21.71 1.26
C ARG A 104 -0.67 -20.87 0.96
N ARG A 105 -0.85 -19.73 1.63
CA ARG A 105 -1.97 -18.80 1.36
C ARG A 105 -1.90 -18.15 -0.02
N LEU A 106 -0.71 -17.82 -0.51
CA LEU A 106 -0.53 -17.27 -1.86
C LEU A 106 -0.92 -18.29 -2.92
N LEU A 107 -0.50 -19.54 -2.74
CA LEU A 107 -0.81 -20.63 -3.66
C LEU A 107 -2.29 -21.04 -3.56
N GLU A 108 -2.86 -21.11 -2.36
CA GLU A 108 -4.28 -21.36 -2.14
C GLU A 108 -5.14 -20.26 -2.77
N SER A 109 -4.79 -18.98 -2.58
CA SER A 109 -5.50 -17.84 -3.19
C SER A 109 -5.43 -17.84 -4.71
N ALA A 110 -4.27 -18.15 -5.31
CA ALA A 110 -4.11 -18.24 -6.76
C ALA A 110 -4.97 -19.37 -7.37
N MET A 111 -5.21 -20.42 -6.59
CA MET A 111 -5.96 -21.61 -7.02
C MET A 111 -7.44 -21.54 -6.68
N GLN A 112 -7.85 -20.80 -5.66
CA GLN A 112 -9.25 -20.65 -5.26
C GLN A 112 -10.05 -19.84 -6.30
N VAL A 113 -9.41 -18.86 -6.95
CA VAL A 113 -9.95 -18.12 -8.10
C VAL A 113 -10.26 -19.05 -9.30
N ALA A 114 -9.69 -20.26 -9.34
CA ALA A 114 -9.93 -21.23 -10.41
C ALA A 114 -11.20 -22.08 -10.22
N ASN A 115 -11.75 -22.16 -9.01
CA ASN A 115 -12.97 -22.95 -8.75
C ASN A 115 -14.24 -22.14 -9.02
N GLU A 116 -14.14 -20.82 -9.08
CA GLU A 116 -15.25 -19.90 -9.39
C GLU A 116 -15.27 -19.60 -10.90
N GLY A 117 -15.63 -20.60 -11.70
CA GLY A 117 -16.22 -20.42 -13.03
C GLY A 117 -15.37 -19.87 -14.18
N SER A 118 -14.09 -19.49 -13.99
CA SER A 118 -13.26 -19.06 -15.11
C SER A 118 -12.61 -20.26 -15.81
N ALA A 119 -13.34 -20.85 -16.75
CA ALA A 119 -12.77 -21.69 -17.82
C ALA A 119 -11.95 -20.82 -18.80
N ALA A 120 -11.01 -20.03 -18.28
CA ALA A 120 -10.04 -19.35 -19.10
C ALA A 120 -9.25 -20.43 -19.83
N VAL A 121 -9.21 -20.34 -21.16
CA VAL A 121 -8.35 -21.19 -22.01
C VAL A 121 -6.94 -21.11 -21.43
N MET A 122 -6.48 -22.24 -20.91
CA MET A 122 -5.15 -22.34 -20.33
C MET A 122 -4.13 -22.33 -21.46
N PRO A 123 -3.07 -21.52 -21.37
CA PRO A 123 -2.04 -21.52 -22.41
C PRO A 123 -1.33 -22.87 -22.45
N GLU A 124 -0.93 -23.30 -23.65
CA GLU A 124 -0.20 -24.55 -23.90
C GLU A 124 1.30 -24.41 -23.56
N TRP A 125 1.61 -23.93 -22.36
CA TRP A 125 3.00 -23.82 -21.92
C TRP A 125 3.58 -25.18 -21.55
N SER A 126 4.83 -25.42 -21.93
CA SER A 126 5.60 -26.55 -21.41
C SER A 126 5.77 -26.42 -19.89
N ARG A 127 6.11 -27.53 -19.21
CA ARG A 127 6.35 -27.51 -17.76
C ARG A 127 7.46 -26.50 -17.41
N ASP A 128 8.57 -26.54 -18.14
CA ASP A 128 9.75 -25.70 -17.88
C ASP A 128 9.47 -24.22 -18.13
N GLU A 129 8.68 -23.92 -19.16
CA GLU A 129 8.22 -22.57 -19.46
C GLU A 129 7.34 -22.03 -18.32
N ALA A 130 6.35 -22.81 -17.86
CA ALA A 130 5.47 -22.39 -16.76
C ALA A 130 6.26 -22.18 -15.44
N ILE A 131 7.24 -23.02 -15.13
CA ILE A 131 8.15 -22.82 -13.99
C ILE A 131 8.92 -21.51 -14.14
N THR A 132 9.46 -21.25 -15.33
CA THR A 132 10.26 -20.05 -15.62
C THR A 132 9.44 -18.78 -15.45
N ILE A 133 8.24 -18.74 -16.02
CA ILE A 133 7.30 -17.61 -15.89
C ILE A 133 6.94 -17.39 -14.42
N ALA A 134 6.55 -18.46 -13.73
CA ALA A 134 6.17 -18.37 -12.32
C ALA A 134 7.30 -17.84 -11.43
N ARG A 135 8.54 -18.34 -11.61
CA ARG A 135 9.73 -17.86 -10.91
C ARG A 135 10.04 -16.40 -11.21
N LYS A 136 10.14 -16.06 -12.49
CA LYS A 136 10.47 -14.70 -12.96
C LYS A 136 9.50 -13.68 -12.37
N ASN A 137 8.21 -13.97 -12.46
CA ASN A 137 7.17 -13.04 -12.00
C ASN A 137 7.07 -12.99 -10.48
N HIS A 138 7.24 -14.11 -9.78
CA HIS A 138 7.32 -14.11 -8.32
C HIS A 138 8.49 -13.26 -7.81
N LEU A 139 9.69 -13.44 -8.37
CA LEU A 139 10.86 -12.63 -8.01
C LEU A 139 10.66 -11.15 -8.34
N ALA A 140 10.06 -10.83 -9.49
CA ALA A 140 9.74 -9.46 -9.86
C ALA A 140 8.76 -8.80 -8.87
N MET A 141 7.74 -9.55 -8.41
CA MET A 141 6.81 -9.07 -7.38
C MET A 141 7.50 -8.80 -6.04
N LEU A 142 8.40 -9.67 -5.60
CA LEU A 142 9.17 -9.46 -4.37
C LEU A 142 10.04 -8.21 -4.46
N LYS A 143 10.70 -8.01 -5.60
CA LYS A 143 11.46 -6.78 -5.86
C LYS A 143 10.57 -5.55 -5.81
N CYS A 144 9.38 -5.58 -6.41
CA CYS A 144 8.41 -4.48 -6.30
C CYS A 144 8.00 -4.23 -4.85
N GLU A 145 7.70 -5.26 -4.06
CA GLU A 145 7.32 -5.06 -2.64
C GLU A 145 8.49 -4.51 -1.80
N ALA A 146 9.72 -4.96 -2.06
CA ALA A 146 10.92 -4.42 -1.41
C ALA A 146 11.11 -2.94 -1.74
N VAL A 147 11.03 -2.57 -3.02
CA VAL A 147 11.06 -1.16 -3.49
C VAL A 147 9.97 -0.33 -2.81
N ALA A 148 8.74 -0.85 -2.77
CA ALA A 148 7.63 -0.15 -2.15
C ALA A 148 7.80 -0.01 -0.63
N THR A 149 8.32 -1.04 0.04
CA THR A 149 8.59 -1.05 1.48
C THR A 149 9.58 0.04 1.85
N THR A 150 10.73 0.09 1.16
CA THR A 150 11.72 1.15 1.35
C THR A 150 11.13 2.53 1.11
N ALA A 151 10.40 2.74 0.01
CA ALA A 151 9.81 4.05 -0.28
C ALA A 151 8.73 4.47 0.74
N ARG A 152 7.90 3.53 1.22
CA ARG A 152 6.88 3.81 2.25
C ARG A 152 7.53 4.21 3.57
N GLU A 153 8.61 3.55 3.94
CA GLU A 153 9.34 3.84 5.17
C GLU A 153 10.06 5.19 5.07
N PHE A 154 10.71 5.46 3.93
CA PHE A 154 11.33 6.76 3.65
C PHE A 154 10.34 7.91 3.75
N ARG A 155 9.16 7.74 3.15
CA ARG A 155 8.05 8.71 3.25
C ARG A 155 7.61 8.92 4.69
N ARG A 156 7.53 7.85 5.50
CA ARG A 156 7.13 7.95 6.92
C ARG A 156 8.12 8.80 7.70
N VAL A 157 9.42 8.56 7.52
CA VAL A 157 10.49 9.34 8.15
C VAL A 157 10.35 10.81 7.77
N LEU A 158 10.18 11.14 6.49
CA LEU A 158 10.02 12.52 6.02
C LEU A 158 8.78 13.23 6.62
N ILE A 159 7.65 12.52 6.75
CA ILE A 159 6.45 13.08 7.42
C ILE A 159 6.76 13.44 8.86
N ILE A 160 7.42 12.53 9.59
CA ILE A 160 7.79 12.74 10.98
C ILE A 160 8.70 13.97 11.08
N GLU A 161 9.76 14.04 10.29
CA GLU A 161 10.72 15.13 10.29
C GLU A 161 10.08 16.50 9.98
N TRP A 162 9.17 16.58 9.01
CA TRP A 162 8.44 17.82 8.74
C TRP A 162 7.51 18.22 9.87
N THR A 163 6.75 17.27 10.43
CA THR A 163 5.86 17.58 11.55
C THR A 163 6.64 17.93 12.83
N GLY A 164 7.89 17.48 12.94
CA GLY A 164 8.83 17.84 14.00
C GLY A 164 9.62 19.12 13.73
N GLY A 165 9.39 19.81 12.61
CA GLY A 165 10.03 21.10 12.33
C GLY A 165 11.49 21.04 11.87
N LYS A 166 12.02 19.86 11.52
CA LYS A 166 13.43 19.67 11.10
C LYS A 166 13.85 20.56 9.93
N TYR A 167 12.91 20.94 9.08
CA TYR A 167 13.17 21.66 7.83
C TYR A 167 12.83 23.16 7.91
N GLY A 168 12.70 23.74 9.11
CA GLY A 168 12.50 25.19 9.33
C GLY A 168 11.13 25.75 8.94
N THR A 169 10.43 25.11 7.99
CA THR A 169 9.03 25.38 7.64
C THR A 169 8.18 24.14 7.88
N SER A 170 7.21 24.23 8.77
CA SER A 170 6.21 23.18 8.94
C SER A 170 5.25 23.18 7.75
N ARG A 171 5.06 22.02 7.13
CA ARG A 171 4.01 21.81 6.13
C ARG A 171 2.74 21.35 6.83
N SER A 172 1.59 21.82 6.35
CA SER A 172 0.32 21.37 6.92
C SER A 172 0.09 19.89 6.57
N ASN A 173 -0.61 19.15 7.45
CA ASN A 173 -1.02 17.78 7.15
C ASN A 173 -1.85 17.70 5.85
N ALA A 174 -2.55 18.78 5.47
CA ALA A 174 -3.30 18.86 4.22
C ALA A 174 -2.37 18.89 2.99
N ASP A 175 -1.25 19.60 3.04
CA ASP A 175 -0.27 19.65 1.95
C ASP A 175 0.41 18.30 1.75
N LEU A 176 0.83 17.67 2.84
CA LEU A 176 1.43 16.34 2.83
C LEU A 176 0.47 15.30 2.26
N ALA A 177 -0.78 15.32 2.73
CA ALA A 177 -1.80 14.40 2.25
C ALA A 177 -2.10 14.58 0.76
N ARG A 178 -2.18 15.84 0.28
CA ARG A 178 -2.39 16.15 -1.15
C ARG A 178 -1.26 15.63 -2.03
N ALA A 179 -0.01 15.89 -1.65
CA ALA A 179 1.15 15.44 -2.43
C ALA A 179 1.27 13.90 -2.51
N ALA A 180 0.78 13.20 -1.50
CA ALA A 180 0.75 11.74 -1.47
C ALA A 180 -0.53 11.11 -2.09
N ASP A 181 -1.47 11.92 -2.60
CA ASP A 181 -2.80 11.49 -3.08
C ASP A 181 -3.57 10.65 -2.03
N ILE A 182 -3.51 11.07 -0.76
CA ILE A 182 -4.17 10.39 0.38
C ILE A 182 -5.01 11.35 1.23
N SER A 183 -5.81 10.78 2.13
CA SER A 183 -6.53 11.55 3.14
C SER A 183 -5.60 11.97 4.27
N THR A 184 -5.94 13.08 4.94
CA THR A 184 -5.27 13.52 6.16
C THR A 184 -5.36 12.46 7.28
N ALA A 185 -6.46 11.71 7.34
CA ALA A 185 -6.60 10.57 8.25
C ALA A 185 -5.62 9.44 7.93
N ALA A 186 -5.40 9.14 6.64
CA ALA A 186 -4.42 8.15 6.22
C ALA A 186 -2.99 8.63 6.50
N LEU A 187 -2.70 9.92 6.31
CA LEU A 187 -1.42 10.51 6.70
C LEU A 187 -1.15 10.34 8.21
N ALA A 188 -2.14 10.58 9.06
CA ALA A 188 -2.00 10.37 10.51
C ALA A 188 -1.72 8.90 10.87
N GLN A 189 -2.30 7.96 10.12
CA GLN A 189 -2.04 6.52 10.30
C GLN A 189 -0.65 6.11 9.81
N ILE A 190 -0.14 6.71 8.73
CA ILE A 190 1.24 6.50 8.27
C ILE A 190 2.22 7.00 9.33
N ARG A 191 1.97 8.18 9.89
CA ARG A 191 2.81 8.76 10.95
C ARG A 191 2.92 7.84 12.16
N THR A 192 1.83 7.17 12.51
CA THR A 192 1.76 6.22 13.63
C THR A 192 2.19 4.78 13.26
N GLY A 193 2.60 4.54 12.01
CA GLY A 193 3.00 3.21 11.52
C GLY A 193 1.84 2.21 11.37
N LYS A 194 0.59 2.66 11.50
CA LYS A 194 -0.60 1.79 11.58
C LYS A 194 -1.17 1.37 10.21
N ILE A 195 -0.90 2.09 9.11
CA ILE A 195 -1.45 1.75 7.77
C ILE A 195 -0.43 1.90 6.63
N ASN A 196 -0.51 0.95 5.67
CA ASN A 196 0.02 1.09 4.32
C ASN A 196 -0.83 2.10 3.50
N ALA A 197 -0.34 3.33 3.35
CA ALA A 197 -1.02 4.43 2.64
C ALA A 197 -1.69 4.11 1.28
N PRO A 198 -1.13 3.26 0.42
CA PRO A 198 -1.75 3.00 -0.89
C PRO A 198 -3.14 2.33 -0.78
N ALA A 199 -3.43 1.65 0.33
CA ALA A 199 -4.78 1.14 0.62
C ALA A 199 -5.79 2.29 0.85
N ALA A 200 -5.33 3.41 1.40
CA ALA A 200 -6.16 4.59 1.64
C ALA A 200 -6.37 5.43 0.37
N VAL A 201 -5.33 5.59 -0.48
CA VAL A 201 -5.44 6.21 -1.83
C VAL A 201 -6.61 5.58 -2.59
N ARG A 202 -6.69 4.23 -2.57
CA ARG A 202 -7.74 3.48 -3.26
C ARG A 202 -9.13 3.68 -2.64
N LYS A 203 -9.27 3.77 -1.32
CA LYS A 203 -10.58 4.02 -0.69
C LYS A 203 -11.13 5.38 -1.14
N GLN A 204 -10.26 6.37 -1.32
CA GLN A 204 -10.64 7.66 -1.88
C GLN A 204 -10.93 7.58 -3.38
N ARG A 205 -10.07 6.95 -4.19
CA ARG A 205 -10.34 6.77 -5.64
C ARG A 205 -11.64 6.02 -5.89
N ARG A 206 -11.88 4.89 -5.22
CA ARG A 206 -13.16 4.16 -5.29
C ARG A 206 -14.36 4.99 -4.84
N LYS A 207 -14.18 5.92 -3.90
CA LYS A 207 -15.24 6.83 -3.45
C LYS A 207 -15.47 7.96 -4.47
N LYS A 208 -14.42 8.42 -5.14
CA LYS A 208 -14.46 9.39 -6.23
C LYS A 208 -15.13 8.78 -7.47
N ASP A 209 -14.70 7.59 -7.88
CA ASP A 209 -15.25 6.86 -9.02
C ASP A 209 -16.71 6.42 -8.80
N LYS A 210 -17.14 6.27 -7.52
CA LYS A 210 -18.55 6.06 -7.16
C LYS A 210 -19.33 7.35 -6.89
N GLY A 211 -18.65 8.49 -6.75
CA GLY A 211 -19.24 9.78 -6.41
C GLY A 211 -19.87 10.49 -7.60
N ASP A 212 -19.45 10.18 -8.82
CA ASP A 212 -20.05 10.69 -10.06
C ASP A 212 -21.25 9.86 -10.54
N ALA A 213 -21.63 8.80 -9.82
CA ALA A 213 -22.76 7.94 -10.16
C ALA A 213 -24.02 8.17 -9.30
N GLY A 214 -24.11 9.29 -8.57
CA GLY A 214 -25.29 9.56 -7.75
C GLY A 214 -25.23 10.86 -6.96
N THR A 215 -25.29 12.00 -7.64
CA THR A 215 -25.85 13.22 -7.04
C THR A 215 -27.24 13.43 -7.61
N ASP A 216 -28.23 12.84 -6.95
CA ASP A 216 -29.61 13.34 -6.91
C ASP A 216 -30.32 12.68 -5.72
N ALA A 217 -30.17 13.29 -4.55
CA ALA A 217 -31.10 13.14 -3.44
C ALA A 217 -30.88 14.29 -2.43
N GLY A 218 -31.67 15.36 -2.60
CA GLY A 218 -32.28 16.10 -1.51
C GLY A 218 -31.36 16.95 -0.63
N THR A 219 -31.11 18.18 -1.06
CA THR A 219 -31.25 19.32 -0.14
C THR A 219 -32.66 19.30 0.44
N ASP A 220 -32.79 19.05 1.74
CA ASP A 220 -33.93 19.55 2.49
C ASP A 220 -33.45 20.12 3.82
N ALA A 221 -33.64 21.43 3.93
CA ALA A 221 -33.47 22.21 5.13
C ALA A 221 -34.74 22.02 5.97
N GLY A 222 -34.61 21.41 7.15
CA GLY A 222 -35.69 21.24 8.11
C GLY A 222 -35.22 21.62 9.50
N THR A 223 -35.54 22.84 9.89
CA THR A 223 -35.30 23.51 11.16
C THR A 223 -35.76 22.73 12.40
N ALA A 224 -35.03 22.95 13.50
CA ALA A 224 -35.36 22.56 14.86
C ALA A 224 -36.69 23.16 15.35
N GLY A 225 -37.35 22.46 16.27
CA GLY A 225 -38.50 22.94 17.04
C GLY A 225 -38.87 21.95 18.13
N ASP A 226 -38.33 22.18 19.32
CA ASP A 226 -38.83 21.67 20.60
C ASP A 226 -40.33 21.98 20.76
N ASP A 227 -41.12 21.05 21.31
CA ASP A 227 -42.03 21.35 22.43
C ASP A 227 -42.69 20.10 23.05
N ALA A 228 -42.94 20.23 24.34
CA ALA A 228 -43.17 19.23 25.39
C ALA A 228 -44.48 18.40 25.32
N PRO A 229 -44.58 17.29 26.08
CA PRO A 229 -45.83 16.53 26.21
C PRO A 229 -46.77 17.16 27.26
N VAL A 230 -48.03 17.40 26.87
CA VAL A 230 -49.11 17.72 27.81
C VAL A 230 -49.80 16.41 28.24
N ALA A 231 -49.76 16.16 29.54
CA ALA A 231 -50.53 15.13 30.21
C ALA A 231 -52.03 15.46 30.18
N VAL A 232 -52.85 14.45 29.91
CA VAL A 232 -54.29 14.48 30.24
C VAL A 232 -54.57 13.24 31.08
N SER A 233 -54.78 13.45 32.38
CA SER A 233 -55.44 12.47 33.26
C SER A 233 -56.95 12.64 33.13
N ALA A 234 -57.66 11.52 33.24
CA ALA A 234 -59.04 11.50 33.73
C ALA A 234 -59.04 11.50 35.27
#